data_AF-A0A8I1JJ38-F1
#
_entry.id   AF-A0A8I1JJ38-F1
#
_cell.length_a   1.000
_cell.length_b   1.000
_cell.length_c   1.000
_cell.angle_alpha   90.00
_cell.angle_beta   90.00
_cell.angle_gamma   90.00
#
_symmetry.space_group_name_H-M   'P 1'
#
loop_
_entity.id
_entity.type
_entity.pdbx_description
1 polymer ?
#
loop_
_entity_poly.entity_id
_entity_poly.type
_entity_poly.pdbx_seq_one_letter_code
_entity_poly.pdbx_strand_id
1 'polypeptide(L)'
;MKAEQYEAIKPLLAAQRRDSTTPVCKESISASELDSPGQDRTLLWGYTCDRNSFHVYLKDQMIHKVVYGHPNKLKEYVTAPSMTCESMAPEKSAYPSACDAQFVRLMLQKGQHVTYTTFIERDEAPFYGALREELTA
;
A
#
# COMPACT_ATOMS: atom_id res chain seq x y z
N MET A 1 6.08 4.69 7.31
CA MET A 1 6.58 3.84 8.41
C MET A 1 7.94 4.35 8.89
N LYS A 2 8.14 4.44 10.21
CA LYS A 2 9.41 4.87 10.82
C LYS A 2 10.49 3.80 10.69
N ALA A 3 11.76 4.20 10.79
CA ALA A 3 12.90 3.28 10.72
C ALA A 3 12.80 2.15 11.75
N GLU A 4 12.42 2.45 12.99
CA GLU A 4 12.23 1.46 14.07
C GLU A 4 11.15 0.43 13.72
N GLN A 5 10.03 0.88 13.15
CA GLN A 5 8.93 0.02 12.71
C GLN A 5 9.36 -0.86 11.54
N TYR A 6 10.14 -0.31 10.60
CA TYR A 6 10.71 -1.06 9.49
C TYR A 6 11.64 -2.16 9.98
N GLU A 7 12.59 -1.83 10.86
CA GLU A 7 13.51 -2.82 11.41
C GLU A 7 12.77 -3.92 12.21
N ALA A 8 11.67 -3.59 12.89
CA ALA A 8 10.85 -4.58 13.58
C ALA A 8 10.14 -5.56 12.62
N ILE A 9 9.74 -5.12 11.43
CA ILE A 9 9.08 -5.99 10.44
C ILE A 9 10.06 -6.60 9.43
N LYS A 10 11.28 -6.09 9.33
CA LYS A 10 12.30 -6.53 8.38
C LYS A 10 12.61 -8.03 8.47
N PRO A 11 12.68 -8.68 9.66
CA PRO A 11 12.80 -10.14 9.74
C PRO A 11 11.59 -10.86 9.13
N LEU A 12 10.37 -10.33 9.33
CA LEU A 12 9.15 -10.88 8.76
C LEU A 12 9.13 -10.73 7.24
N LEU A 13 9.67 -9.63 6.71
CA LEU A 13 9.87 -9.42 5.28
C LEU A 13 10.93 -10.37 4.70
N ALA A 14 12.05 -10.57 5.41
CA ALA A 14 13.15 -11.42 4.98
C ALA A 14 12.84 -12.93 5.07
N ALA A 15 11.98 -13.34 6.00
CA ALA A 15 11.56 -14.74 6.16
C ALA A 15 10.66 -15.24 5.01
N GLN A 16 10.19 -14.34 4.14
CA GLN A 16 9.34 -14.65 2.99
C GLN A 16 10.20 -15.27 1.88
N ARG A 17 10.40 -16.59 1.95
CA ARG A 17 10.99 -17.35 0.85
C ARG A 17 9.98 -17.47 -0.29
N ARG A 18 10.46 -17.23 -1.52
CA ARG A 18 9.71 -17.37 -2.77
C ARG A 18 9.40 -18.85 -3.00
N ASP A 19 8.26 -19.32 -2.49
CA ASP A 19 7.61 -20.43 -3.16
C ASP A 19 6.82 -19.83 -4.33
N SER A 20 7.22 -20.20 -5.55
CA SER A 20 6.66 -19.75 -6.84
C SER A 20 5.20 -20.22 -7.07
N THR A 21 4.56 -20.72 -6.03
CA THR A 21 3.19 -21.20 -6.00
C THR A 21 2.42 -20.43 -4.93
N THR A 22 2.54 -19.09 -4.91
CA THR A 22 1.80 -18.28 -3.94
C THR A 22 0.31 -18.43 -4.25
N PRO A 23 -0.51 -19.02 -3.36
CA PRO A 23 -1.96 -19.01 -3.56
C PRO A 23 -2.41 -17.55 -3.63
N VAL A 24 -3.24 -17.23 -4.63
CA VAL A 24 -3.84 -15.90 -4.75
C VAL A 24 -4.62 -15.63 -3.46
N CYS A 25 -4.14 -14.67 -2.67
CA CYS A 25 -4.79 -14.28 -1.43
C CYS A 25 -6.12 -13.58 -1.77
N LYS A 26 -7.23 -14.31 -1.60
CA LYS A 26 -8.59 -13.77 -1.75
C LYS A 26 -9.10 -13.06 -0.50
N GLU A 27 -8.26 -12.92 0.52
CA GLU A 27 -8.64 -12.23 1.73
C GLU A 27 -8.73 -10.73 1.49
N SER A 28 -9.61 -10.09 2.25
CA SER A 28 -9.83 -8.65 2.16
C SER A 28 -9.42 -7.98 3.48
N ILE A 29 -9.01 -6.72 3.36
CA ILE A 29 -8.82 -5.82 4.50
C ILE A 29 -9.92 -4.77 4.40
N SER A 30 -10.68 -4.63 5.48
CA SER A 30 -11.65 -3.57 5.68
C SER A 30 -11.01 -2.34 6.33
N ALA A 31 -11.56 -1.17 6.05
CA ALA A 31 -11.15 0.08 6.70
C ALA A 31 -11.28 0.02 8.24
N SER A 32 -12.23 -0.77 8.75
CA SER A 32 -12.46 -0.98 10.19
C SER A 32 -11.41 -1.85 10.88
N GLU A 33 -10.65 -2.67 10.15
CA GLU A 33 -9.55 -3.48 10.73
C GLU A 33 -8.30 -2.64 11.06
N LEU A 34 -8.25 -1.39 10.62
CA LEU A 34 -7.14 -0.49 10.90
C LEU A 34 -7.31 0.12 12.30
N ASP A 35 -6.30 0.03 13.18
CA ASP A 35 -6.33 0.30 14.63
C ASP A 35 -6.69 1.75 14.95
N SER A 36 -6.55 2.64 13.96
CA SER A 36 -7.02 4.02 13.99
C SER A 36 -7.99 4.22 12.83
N PRO A 37 -9.22 3.69 12.93
CA PRO A 37 -10.23 3.89 11.91
C PRO A 37 -10.62 5.37 11.91
N GLY A 38 -10.56 6.01 10.75
CA GLY A 38 -10.89 7.43 10.57
C GLY A 38 -9.71 8.40 10.53
N GLN A 39 -8.47 7.94 10.72
CA GLN A 39 -7.30 8.77 10.38
C GLN A 39 -6.93 8.59 8.90
N ASP A 40 -7.26 9.60 8.13
CA ASP A 40 -6.91 9.76 6.72
C ASP A 40 -5.39 9.70 6.52
N ARG A 41 -4.92 8.69 5.78
CA ARG A 41 -3.49 8.45 5.56
C ARG A 41 -3.19 7.52 4.39
N THR A 42 -1.97 7.59 3.86
CA THR A 42 -1.44 6.57 2.96
C THR A 42 -1.29 5.23 3.69
N LEU A 43 -1.83 4.17 3.10
CA LEU A 43 -1.63 2.79 3.55
C LEU A 43 -0.45 2.14 2.84
N LEU A 44 -0.35 2.36 1.53
CA LEU A 44 0.73 1.85 0.70
C LEU A 44 0.99 2.81 -0.47
N TRP A 45 2.26 3.12 -0.71
CA TRP A 45 2.67 3.88 -1.88
C TRP A 45 3.84 3.23 -2.60
N GLY A 46 3.73 3.13 -3.90
CA GLY A 46 4.65 2.39 -4.75
C GLY A 46 4.46 2.71 -6.22
N TYR A 47 4.88 1.78 -7.07
CA TYR A 47 4.77 1.93 -8.51
C TYR A 47 4.57 0.58 -9.20
N THR A 48 3.95 0.63 -10.38
CA THR A 48 3.70 -0.52 -11.25
C THR A 48 4.90 -0.84 -12.15
N CYS A 49 4.83 -1.93 -12.92
CA CYS A 49 5.87 -2.28 -13.89
C CYS A 49 6.08 -1.18 -14.95
N ASP A 50 4.99 -0.51 -15.33
CA ASP A 50 4.97 0.63 -16.27
C ASP A 50 5.42 1.96 -15.65
N ARG A 51 5.94 1.94 -14.41
CA ARG A 51 6.34 3.13 -13.65
C ARG A 51 5.20 4.12 -13.40
N ASN A 52 3.95 3.66 -13.41
CA ASN A 52 2.85 4.45 -12.89
C ASN A 52 2.92 4.46 -11.38
N SER A 53 2.56 5.58 -10.76
CA SER A 53 2.37 5.64 -9.32
C SER A 53 1.19 4.75 -8.93
N PHE A 54 1.39 3.95 -7.88
CA PHE A 54 0.38 3.10 -7.27
C PHE A 54 0.20 3.59 -5.83
N HIS A 55 -0.99 4.07 -5.50
CA HIS A 55 -1.27 4.67 -4.21
C HIS A 55 -2.55 4.09 -3.62
N VAL A 56 -2.42 3.49 -2.44
CA VAL A 56 -3.52 3.03 -1.61
C VAL A 56 -3.55 3.88 -0.35
N TYR A 57 -4.69 4.48 -0.08
CA TYR A 57 -4.87 5.37 1.07
C TYR A 57 -6.25 5.19 1.69
N LEU A 58 -6.34 5.47 2.98
CA LEU A 58 -7.59 5.55 3.73
C LEU A 58 -8.03 7.01 3.72
N LYS A 59 -9.28 7.27 3.32
CA LYS A 59 -9.92 8.59 3.44
C LYS A 59 -11.40 8.37 3.72
N ASP A 60 -12.00 9.12 4.63
CA ASP A 60 -13.45 9.04 4.93
C ASP A 60 -13.92 7.60 5.28
N GLN A 61 -13.08 6.83 5.98
CA GLN A 61 -13.32 5.40 6.30
C GLN A 61 -13.48 4.48 5.08
N MET A 62 -13.02 4.93 3.91
CA MET A 62 -13.01 4.19 2.67
C MET A 62 -11.57 3.96 2.23
N ILE A 63 -11.30 2.76 1.71
CA ILE A 63 -10.01 2.49 1.09
C ILE A 63 -10.10 2.97 -0.36
N HIS A 64 -9.12 3.77 -0.78
CA HIS A 64 -8.98 4.26 -2.14
C HIS A 64 -7.71 3.67 -2.74
N LYS A 65 -7.83 3.14 -3.95
CA LYS A 65 -6.70 2.76 -4.80
C LYS A 65 -6.71 3.65 -6.03
N VAL A 66 -5.61 4.35 -6.27
CA VAL A 66 -5.38 5.10 -7.52
C VAL A 66 -4.10 4.63 -8.18
N VAL A 67 -4.17 4.49 -9.50
CA VAL A 67 -3.00 4.31 -10.37
C VAL A 67 -2.96 5.48 -11.33
N TYR A 68 -1.83 6.17 -11.40
CA TYR A 68 -1.70 7.36 -12.23
C TYR A 68 -0.31 7.49 -12.85
N GLY A 69 -0.26 8.06 -14.05
CA GLY A 69 0.96 8.36 -14.78
C GLY A 69 1.33 9.85 -14.70
N HIS A 70 2.50 10.21 -15.20
CA HIS A 70 2.92 11.60 -15.30
C HIS A 70 2.06 12.39 -16.34
N PRO A 71 1.68 13.66 -16.08
CA PRO A 71 1.97 14.48 -14.90
C PRO A 71 0.91 14.45 -13.79
N ASN A 72 0.09 13.39 -13.71
CA ASN A 72 -1.06 13.11 -12.79
C ASN A 72 -2.29 12.63 -13.57
N LYS A 73 -2.06 11.91 -14.68
CA LYS A 73 -3.14 11.33 -15.47
C LYS A 73 -3.66 10.08 -14.79
N LEU A 74 -4.91 10.11 -14.37
CA LEU A 74 -5.60 8.97 -13.78
C LEU A 74 -5.66 7.83 -14.79
N LYS A 75 -5.25 6.63 -14.36
CA LYS A 75 -5.37 5.40 -15.17
C LYS A 75 -6.38 4.45 -14.56
N GLU A 76 -6.36 4.31 -13.24
CA GLU A 76 -7.26 3.44 -12.51
C GLU A 76 -7.69 4.09 -11.21
N TYR A 77 -8.95 3.92 -10.85
CA TYR A 77 -9.49 4.30 -9.55
C TYR A 77 -10.47 3.26 -9.06
N VAL A 78 -10.27 2.79 -7.83
CA VAL A 78 -11.19 1.92 -7.11
C VAL A 78 -11.35 2.46 -5.70
N THR A 79 -12.58 2.44 -5.18
CA THR A 79 -12.85 2.76 -3.78
C THR A 79 -13.86 1.78 -3.20
N ALA A 80 -13.62 1.33 -1.98
CA ALA A 80 -14.50 0.43 -1.26
C ALA A 80 -14.21 0.47 0.25
N PRO A 81 -15.19 0.12 1.11
CA PRO A 81 -14.96 -0.03 2.54
C PRO A 81 -14.07 -1.24 2.87
N SER A 82 -13.93 -2.18 1.94
CA SER A 82 -13.04 -3.34 2.01
C SER A 82 -12.52 -3.68 0.62
N MET A 83 -11.24 -4.03 0.51
CA MET A 83 -10.61 -4.44 -0.74
C MET A 83 -9.77 -5.70 -0.56
N THR A 84 -9.65 -6.49 -1.62
CA THR A 84 -8.80 -7.69 -1.60
C THR A 84 -7.34 -7.28 -1.50
N CYS A 85 -6.56 -8.03 -0.73
CA CYS A 85 -5.14 -7.76 -0.54
C CYS A 85 -4.40 -7.70 -1.89
N GLU A 86 -4.72 -8.60 -2.82
CA GLU A 86 -4.17 -8.62 -4.18
C GLU A 86 -4.35 -7.27 -4.89
N SER A 87 -5.56 -6.71 -4.85
CA SER A 87 -5.86 -5.44 -5.54
C SER A 87 -5.09 -4.25 -4.95
N MET A 88 -4.62 -4.35 -3.71
CA MET A 88 -3.88 -3.30 -2.98
C MET A 88 -2.37 -3.49 -3.00
N ALA A 89 -1.85 -4.54 -3.66
CA ALA A 89 -0.43 -4.76 -3.84
C ALA A 89 0.05 -4.16 -5.17
N PRO A 90 1.15 -3.39 -5.20
CA PRO A 90 1.71 -2.90 -6.45
C PRO A 90 2.36 -4.06 -7.21
N GLU A 91 2.23 -4.05 -8.54
CA GLU A 91 2.84 -5.06 -9.41
C GLU A 91 4.37 -5.13 -9.27
N LYS A 92 5.03 -3.99 -9.02
CA LYS A 92 6.49 -3.90 -8.98
C LYS A 92 7.03 -3.73 -7.59
N SER A 93 6.86 -2.57 -6.97
CA SER A 93 7.41 -2.33 -5.62
C SER A 93 6.71 -1.19 -4.89
N ALA A 94 6.70 -1.26 -3.57
CA ALA A 94 6.31 -0.20 -2.65
C ALA A 94 7.53 0.44 -1.97
N TYR A 95 7.40 1.70 -1.55
CA TYR A 95 8.40 2.40 -0.76
C TYR A 95 8.14 2.15 0.74
N PRO A 96 9.02 1.44 1.47
CA PRO A 96 8.80 1.11 2.88
C PRO A 96 8.46 2.30 3.77
N SER A 97 9.16 3.43 3.58
CA SER A 97 8.96 4.64 4.37
C SER A 97 7.60 5.30 4.13
N ALA A 98 6.99 5.08 2.97
CA ALA A 98 5.67 5.58 2.60
C ALA A 98 4.55 4.54 2.73
N CYS A 99 4.77 3.48 3.51
CA CYS A 99 3.75 2.49 3.85
C CYS A 99 3.32 2.64 5.32
N ASP A 100 2.08 2.25 5.61
CA ASP A 100 1.57 2.11 6.97
C ASP A 100 1.99 0.76 7.55
N ALA A 101 2.61 0.77 8.72
CA ALA A 101 3.17 -0.44 9.32
C ALA A 101 2.10 -1.47 9.69
N GLN A 102 0.92 -1.01 10.12
CA GLN A 102 -0.19 -1.87 10.52
C GLN A 102 -0.81 -2.53 9.28
N PHE A 103 -1.07 -1.73 8.24
CA PHE A 103 -1.57 -2.23 6.96
C PHE A 103 -0.63 -3.28 6.36
N VAL A 104 0.68 -3.03 6.37
CA VAL A 104 1.68 -3.99 5.91
C VAL A 104 1.60 -5.29 6.73
N ARG A 105 1.50 -5.21 8.06
CA ARG A 105 1.34 -6.41 8.90
C ARG A 105 0.08 -7.19 8.57
N LEU A 106 -1.05 -6.52 8.34
CA LEU A 106 -2.30 -7.16 7.94
C LEU A 106 -2.16 -7.88 6.59
N MET A 107 -1.54 -7.23 5.60
CA MET A 107 -1.26 -7.83 4.29
C MET A 107 -0.44 -9.12 4.46
N LEU A 108 0.61 -9.09 5.29
CA LEU A 108 1.44 -10.25 5.58
C LEU A 108 0.70 -11.37 6.32
N GLN A 109 -0.11 -11.03 7.32
CA GLN A 109 -0.92 -12.00 8.07
C GLN A 109 -1.93 -12.72 7.17
N LYS A 110 -2.48 -12.00 6.19
CA LYS A 110 -3.41 -12.55 5.20
C LYS A 110 -2.69 -13.29 4.06
N GLY A 111 -1.35 -13.36 4.08
CA GLY A 111 -0.55 -14.06 3.07
C GLY A 111 -0.33 -13.28 1.77
N GLN A 112 -0.63 -11.98 1.75
CA GLN A 112 -0.29 -11.11 0.62
C GLN A 112 1.11 -10.55 0.76
N HIS A 113 1.93 -10.80 -0.25
CA HIS A 113 3.29 -10.30 -0.32
C HIS A 113 3.35 -8.98 -1.09
N VAL A 114 4.16 -8.05 -0.57
CA VAL A 114 4.47 -6.78 -1.22
C VAL A 114 5.99 -6.72 -1.40
N THR A 115 6.43 -6.44 -2.62
CA THR A 115 7.85 -6.20 -2.89
C THR A 115 8.19 -4.78 -2.48
N TYR A 116 9.34 -4.59 -1.84
CA TYR A 116 9.77 -3.29 -1.34
C TYR A 116 11.06 -2.81 -1.99
N THR A 117 11.18 -1.50 -2.16
CA THR A 117 12.46 -0.85 -2.48
C THR A 117 13.37 -0.81 -1.25
N THR A 118 14.60 -0.33 -1.43
CA THR A 118 15.46 0.09 -0.32
C THR A 118 14.72 1.11 0.55
N PHE A 119 14.86 0.98 1.87
CA PHE A 119 14.35 1.96 2.82
C PHE A 119 15.12 3.28 2.65
N ILE A 120 14.37 4.37 2.49
CA ILE A 120 14.89 5.74 2.40
C ILE A 120 14.05 6.57 3.35
N GLU A 121 14.69 7.31 4.25
CA GLU A 121 13.98 8.22 5.15
C GLU A 121 13.21 9.29 4.37
N ARG A 122 12.06 9.67 4.91
CA ARG A 122 11.13 10.58 4.26
C ARG A 122 10.43 11.42 5.31
N ASP A 123 10.14 12.67 4.97
CA ASP A 123 9.39 13.56 5.84
C ASP A 123 7.99 13.00 6.12
N GLU A 124 7.50 13.18 7.35
CA GLU A 124 6.17 12.70 7.72
C GLU A 124 5.10 13.49 6.97
N ALA A 125 4.25 12.77 6.25
CA ALA A 125 3.08 13.32 5.57
C ALA A 125 1.88 12.38 5.77
N PRO A 126 0.65 12.92 5.85
CA PRO A 126 -0.55 12.07 5.86
C PRO A 126 -0.68 11.31 4.54
N PHE A 127 -0.37 11.96 3.42
CA PHE A 127 -0.42 11.36 2.09
C PHE A 127 0.91 11.52 1.35
N TYR A 128 1.46 10.41 0.85
CA TYR A 128 2.75 10.36 0.14
C TYR A 128 2.63 10.38 -1.38
N GLY A 129 1.43 10.17 -1.91
CA GLY A 129 1.08 10.22 -3.32
C GLY A 129 -0.16 11.06 -3.56
N ALA A 130 -0.52 11.25 -4.83
CA ALA A 130 -1.69 12.04 -5.22
C ALA A 130 -2.99 11.34 -4.79
N LEU A 131 -3.94 12.14 -4.33
CA LEU A 131 -5.30 11.73 -4.06
C LEU A 131 -6.13 11.72 -5.34
N ARG A 132 -7.23 10.97 -5.34
CA ARG A 132 -8.17 10.94 -6.46
C ARG A 132 -8.59 12.34 -6.94
N GLU A 133 -8.80 13.28 -6.02
CA GLU A 133 -9.25 14.66 -6.31
C GLU A 133 -8.20 15.50 -7.05
N GLU A 134 -6.92 15.14 -6.93
CA GLU A 134 -5.79 15.85 -7.55
C GLU A 134 -5.45 15.31 -8.95
N LEU A 135 -6.09 14.22 -9.36
CA LEU A 135 -5.81 13.52 -10.62
C LEU A 135 -6.78 13.94 -11.74
N THR A 136 -6.23 14.23 -12.91
CA THR A 136 -7.00 14.56 -14.11
C THR A 136 -7.32 13.29 -14.90
N ALA A 137 -8.54 13.19 -15.44
CA ALA A 137 -8.94 12.11 -16.34
C ALA A 137 -8.20 12.16 -17.69
#